data_AF-A0A7X8E509-F1
#
_entry.id   AF-A0A7X8E509-F1
#
_cell.length_a   1.000
_cell.length_b   1.000
_cell.length_c   1.000
_cell.angle_alpha   90.00
_cell.angle_beta   90.00
_cell.angle_gamma   90.00
#
_symmetry.space_group_name_H-M   'P 1'
#
loop_
_entity.id
_entity.type
_entity.pdbx_description
1 polymer ?
#
loop_
_entity_poly.entity_id
_entity_poly.type
_entity_poly.pdbx_seq_one_letter_code
_entity_poly.pdbx_strand_id
1 'polypeptide(L)'
;MNRKTFLTILLIGLLLSTSCMKSTKEKPAKLTQHEKAPKSLVSVAEGIDQVLGSMNDIEKILKLSPLEFKVQHTDTEPKKEKTEDGGQDIKNQENKDENKDENKDEQEKTDKSKTEKEAMITKDEEILKIWKTVDDKIEKIHKDWNNYESEGMKKGASAEKSKDLKGNLNLFTRAIENRDMVLAMDDGSKTLSSLSYFFDLYRDETYGDLSRIRYAVYQAYLNAKGNNVKEADKLLETTEEYITRIRQKLGEDKDSIKSLDKLSLSIGDMKQSLTDDSMKLWEIKRDIILENIKQLQK
;
A
#
# COMPACT_ATOMS: atom_id res chain seq x y z
N MET A 1 -44.25 -18.07 -68.45
CA MET A 1 -45.01 -18.12 -67.17
C MET A 1 -46.12 -17.07 -67.26
N ASN A 2 -47.39 -17.49 -67.22
CA ASN A 2 -48.51 -16.57 -67.48
C ASN A 2 -48.59 -15.47 -66.43
N ARG A 3 -48.95 -14.26 -66.84
CA ARG A 3 -49.02 -13.08 -65.95
C ARG A 3 -49.89 -13.31 -64.71
N LYS A 4 -50.90 -14.19 -64.84
CA LYS A 4 -51.76 -14.65 -63.74
C LYS A 4 -51.03 -15.57 -62.75
N THR A 5 -50.18 -16.50 -63.21
CA THR A 5 -49.41 -17.39 -62.33
C THR A 5 -48.26 -16.67 -61.61
N PHE A 6 -47.68 -15.63 -62.22
CA PHE A 6 -46.71 -14.77 -61.53
C PHE A 6 -47.38 -13.96 -60.39
N LEU A 7 -48.58 -13.43 -60.62
CA LEU A 7 -49.36 -12.70 -59.61
C LEU A 7 -49.82 -13.61 -58.45
N THR A 8 -50.11 -14.88 -58.70
CA THR A 8 -50.48 -15.83 -57.61
C THR A 8 -49.27 -16.20 -56.75
N ILE A 9 -48.09 -16.39 -57.36
CA ILE A 9 -46.85 -16.67 -56.63
C ILE A 9 -46.42 -15.46 -55.79
N LEU A 10 -46.62 -14.24 -56.29
CA LEU A 10 -46.27 -13.01 -55.58
C LEU A 10 -47.23 -12.71 -54.41
N LEU A 11 -48.49 -13.14 -54.48
CA LEU A 11 -49.45 -13.03 -53.36
C LEU A 11 -49.19 -14.06 -52.25
N ILE A 12 -48.70 -15.26 -52.59
CA ILE A 12 -48.41 -16.32 -51.60
C ILE A 12 -47.11 -16.02 -50.84
N GLY A 13 -46.15 -15.31 -51.47
CA GLY A 13 -44.91 -14.88 -50.81
C GLY A 13 -45.08 -13.77 -49.76
N LEU A 14 -46.19 -13.02 -49.78
CA LEU A 14 -46.43 -11.91 -48.85
C LEU A 14 -47.10 -12.32 -47.52
N LEU A 15 -47.51 -13.59 -47.36
CA LEU A 15 -48.22 -14.07 -46.16
C LEU A 15 -47.34 -14.81 -45.14
N LEU A 16 -46.00 -14.80 -45.31
CA LEU A 16 -45.06 -15.46 -44.39
C LEU A 16 -44.18 -14.49 -43.57
N SER A 17 -44.45 -13.18 -43.59
CA SER A 17 -43.69 -12.17 -42.83
C SER A 17 -44.45 -11.58 -41.64
N THR A 18 -45.10 -12.43 -40.84
CA THR A 18 -45.52 -12.09 -39.47
C THR A 18 -44.86 -13.04 -38.49
N SER A 19 -43.53 -12.97 -38.42
CA SER A 19 -42.79 -13.46 -37.26
C SER A 19 -43.03 -12.48 -36.12
N CYS A 20 -43.85 -12.90 -35.15
CA CYS A 20 -43.96 -12.28 -33.84
C CYS A 20 -42.59 -12.33 -33.17
N MET A 21 -41.76 -11.30 -33.40
CA MET A 21 -40.59 -11.05 -32.58
C MET A 21 -41.10 -10.55 -31.24
N LYS A 22 -41.28 -11.49 -30.31
CA LYS A 22 -41.54 -11.24 -28.91
C LYS A 22 -40.35 -10.45 -28.38
N SER A 23 -40.47 -9.13 -28.35
CA SER A 23 -39.49 -8.26 -27.74
C SER A 23 -39.43 -8.61 -26.25
N THR A 24 -38.48 -9.45 -25.87
CA THR A 24 -37.95 -9.47 -24.52
C THR A 24 -37.45 -8.06 -24.29
N LYS A 25 -38.26 -7.24 -23.62
CA LYS A 25 -37.80 -6.05 -22.94
C LYS A 25 -36.82 -6.55 -21.87
N GLU A 26 -35.58 -6.82 -22.26
CA GLU A 26 -34.49 -6.65 -21.32
C GLU A 26 -34.61 -5.21 -20.86
N LYS A 27 -35.01 -5.04 -19.60
CA LYS A 27 -34.91 -3.76 -18.93
C LYS A 27 -33.47 -3.30 -19.20
N PRO A 28 -33.23 -2.06 -19.69
CA PRO A 28 -31.86 -1.56 -19.73
C PRO A 28 -31.31 -1.79 -18.33
N ALA A 29 -30.24 -2.59 -18.22
CA ALA A 29 -29.57 -2.84 -16.96
C ALA A 29 -29.37 -1.47 -16.34
N LYS A 30 -29.90 -1.27 -15.12
CA LYS A 30 -29.78 0.00 -14.41
C LYS A 30 -28.30 0.37 -14.39
N LEU A 31 -27.93 1.31 -15.25
CA LEU A 31 -26.56 1.77 -15.45
C LEU A 31 -26.21 2.75 -14.32
N THR A 32 -26.45 2.37 -13.07
CA THR A 32 -26.36 3.23 -11.89
C THR A 32 -26.04 2.45 -10.61
N GLN A 33 -25.22 1.40 -10.69
CA GLN A 33 -24.54 0.92 -9.49
C GLN A 33 -23.10 1.42 -9.55
N HIS A 34 -22.76 2.30 -8.61
CA HIS A 34 -21.38 2.59 -8.26
C HIS A 34 -20.68 1.25 -8.01
N GLU A 35 -19.82 0.86 -8.93
CA GLU A 35 -19.14 -0.42 -8.84
C GLU A 35 -17.76 -0.15 -8.27
N LYS A 36 -17.60 -0.40 -6.97
CA LYS A 36 -16.31 -0.33 -6.27
C LYS A 36 -15.52 -1.61 -6.49
N ALA A 37 -14.20 -1.49 -6.47
CA ALA A 37 -13.33 -2.65 -6.55
C ALA A 37 -13.55 -3.61 -5.37
N PRO A 38 -13.42 -4.93 -5.57
CA PRO A 38 -13.52 -5.90 -4.49
C PRO A 38 -12.35 -5.73 -3.51
N LYS A 39 -12.58 -6.12 -2.27
CA LYS A 39 -11.58 -6.04 -1.20
C LYS A 39 -10.29 -6.80 -1.51
N SER A 40 -10.37 -7.89 -2.28
CA SER A 40 -9.19 -8.65 -2.71
C SER A 40 -8.26 -7.81 -3.57
N LEU A 41 -8.80 -7.09 -4.57
CA LEU A 41 -8.01 -6.18 -5.42
C LEU A 41 -7.41 -5.02 -4.62
N VAL A 42 -8.22 -4.41 -3.75
CA VAL A 42 -7.75 -3.33 -2.84
C VAL A 42 -6.61 -3.84 -1.95
N SER A 43 -6.73 -5.05 -1.40
CA SER A 43 -5.72 -5.62 -0.52
C SER A 43 -4.40 -5.93 -1.23
N VAL A 44 -4.43 -6.29 -2.52
CA VAL A 44 -3.22 -6.40 -3.36
C VAL A 44 -2.50 -5.05 -3.42
N ALA A 45 -3.22 -3.97 -3.73
CA ALA A 45 -2.64 -2.63 -3.83
C ALA A 45 -2.07 -2.15 -2.49
N GLU A 46 -2.84 -2.28 -1.41
CA GLU A 46 -2.40 -1.92 -0.06
C GLU A 46 -1.20 -2.76 0.40
N GLY A 47 -1.16 -4.05 0.07
CA GLY A 47 -0.04 -4.92 0.37
C GLY A 47 1.24 -4.44 -0.32
N ILE A 48 1.18 -4.12 -1.62
CA ILE A 48 2.32 -3.60 -2.37
C ILE A 48 2.77 -2.26 -1.77
N ASP A 49 1.83 -1.34 -1.49
CA ASP A 49 2.11 -0.05 -0.86
C ASP A 49 2.82 -0.18 0.48
N GLN A 50 2.40 -1.15 1.29
CA GLN A 50 3.00 -1.40 2.58
C GLN A 50 4.44 -1.94 2.45
N VAL A 51 4.70 -2.84 1.49
CA VAL A 51 6.07 -3.31 1.24
C VAL A 51 6.95 -2.17 0.74
N LEU A 52 6.46 -1.32 -0.17
CA LEU A 52 7.18 -0.12 -0.63
C LEU A 52 7.45 0.87 0.52
N GLY A 53 6.47 1.06 1.41
CA GLY A 53 6.64 1.84 2.64
C GLY A 53 7.76 1.30 3.51
N SER A 54 7.82 -0.03 3.70
CA SER A 54 8.91 -0.68 4.43
C SER A 54 10.28 -0.45 3.77
N MET A 55 10.36 -0.37 2.43
CA MET A 55 11.63 -0.03 1.76
C MET A 55 12.07 1.40 2.09
N ASN A 56 11.13 2.35 2.16
CA ASN A 56 11.43 3.72 2.59
C ASN A 56 11.91 3.78 4.05
N ASP A 57 11.34 2.95 4.92
CA ASP A 57 11.73 2.88 6.33
C ASP A 57 13.13 2.29 6.50
N ILE A 58 13.45 1.21 5.77
CA ILE A 58 14.81 0.64 5.75
C ILE A 58 15.81 1.67 5.21
N GLU A 59 15.48 2.39 4.13
CA GLU A 59 16.33 3.45 3.59
C GLU A 59 16.63 4.53 4.64
N LYS A 60 15.62 4.94 5.42
CA LYS A 60 15.79 5.90 6.52
C LYS A 60 16.72 5.36 7.60
N ILE A 61 16.49 4.12 8.07
CA ILE A 61 17.33 3.50 9.11
C ILE A 61 18.78 3.42 8.64
N LEU A 62 19.03 2.99 7.40
CA LEU A 62 20.38 2.85 6.87
C LEU A 62 21.15 4.17 6.88
N LYS A 63 20.49 5.30 6.64
CA LYS A 63 21.09 6.64 6.65
C LYS A 63 21.44 7.18 8.04
N LEU A 64 20.85 6.65 9.11
CA LEU A 64 21.14 7.09 10.47
C LEU A 64 22.54 6.66 10.91
N SER A 65 23.29 7.55 11.55
CA SER A 65 24.47 7.17 12.31
C SER A 65 24.08 6.28 13.51
N PRO A 66 25.01 5.50 14.07
CA PRO A 66 24.73 4.70 15.27
C PRO A 66 24.23 5.54 16.45
N LEU A 67 24.64 6.80 16.56
CA LEU A 67 24.17 7.69 17.63
C LEU A 67 22.75 8.19 17.38
N GLU A 68 22.44 8.66 16.16
CA GLU A 68 21.09 9.10 15.78
C GLU A 68 20.08 7.96 15.92
N PHE A 69 20.47 6.75 15.52
CA PHE A 69 19.66 5.56 15.69
C PHE A 69 19.34 5.30 17.16
N LYS A 70 20.35 5.39 18.02
CA LYS A 70 20.17 5.17 19.46
C LYS A 70 19.21 6.17 20.07
N VAL A 71 19.36 7.45 19.77
CA VAL A 71 18.48 8.51 20.29
C VAL A 71 17.02 8.29 19.86
N GLN A 72 16.77 7.91 18.61
CA GLN A 72 15.41 7.66 18.13
C GLN A 72 14.73 6.45 18.79
N HIS A 73 15.51 5.48 19.28
CA HIS A 73 14.99 4.23 19.84
C HIS A 73 15.00 4.18 21.38
N THR A 74 15.54 5.20 22.06
CA THR A 74 15.49 5.33 23.53
C THR A 74 14.22 6.01 24.06
N ASP A 75 13.44 6.68 23.21
CA ASP A 75 12.27 7.49 23.64
C ASP A 75 10.92 6.76 23.54
N THR A 76 10.90 5.47 23.16
CA THR A 76 9.65 4.73 22.88
C THR A 76 9.15 3.79 23.99
N GLU A 77 9.73 3.82 25.19
CA GLU A 77 9.10 3.14 26.33
C GLU A 77 8.27 4.11 27.19
N PRO A 78 6.96 3.87 27.39
CA PRO A 78 6.24 4.56 28.43
C PRO A 78 6.81 4.10 29.77
N LYS A 79 7.53 4.99 30.46
CA LYS A 79 7.77 4.87 31.89
C LYS A 79 6.42 4.62 32.57
N LYS A 80 6.14 3.38 32.94
CA LYS A 80 5.10 3.07 33.91
C LYS A 80 5.46 3.81 35.19
N GLU A 81 4.76 4.90 35.46
CA GLU A 81 4.71 5.50 36.78
C GLU A 81 4.34 4.39 37.78
N LYS A 82 5.29 4.05 38.65
CA LYS A 82 5.00 3.37 39.90
C LYS A 82 4.27 4.37 40.78
N THR A 83 2.95 4.26 40.85
CA THR A 83 2.18 4.73 42.00
C THR A 83 2.41 3.75 43.15
N GLU A 84 3.20 4.16 44.13
CA GLU A 84 3.08 3.71 45.53
C GLU A 84 2.48 4.88 46.31
N ASP A 85 1.27 4.71 46.86
CA ASP A 85 1.05 4.59 48.31
C ASP A 85 -0.44 4.78 48.66
N GLY A 86 -0.90 4.03 49.66
CA GLY A 86 -2.11 4.35 50.43
C GLY A 86 -3.09 3.19 50.64
N GLY A 87 -2.77 2.25 51.54
CA GLY A 87 -3.73 1.23 52.00
C GLY A 87 -3.25 0.39 53.19
N GLN A 88 -3.57 0.88 54.39
CA GLN A 88 -3.25 0.40 55.74
C GLN A 88 -3.81 -0.97 56.18
N ASP A 89 -3.24 -1.44 57.31
CA ASP A 89 -3.77 -2.30 58.39
C ASP A 89 -3.71 -3.85 58.24
N ILE A 90 -3.43 -4.69 59.26
CA ILE A 90 -2.97 -4.61 60.68
C ILE A 90 -2.68 -6.06 61.20
N LYS A 91 -1.67 -6.25 62.09
CA LYS A 91 -1.46 -7.30 63.16
C LYS A 91 -1.35 -8.80 62.77
N ASN A 92 -0.57 -9.68 63.43
CA ASN A 92 -0.36 -9.87 64.88
C ASN A 92 0.80 -10.87 65.22
N GLN A 93 1.42 -10.68 66.41
CA GLN A 93 1.99 -11.63 67.42
C GLN A 93 3.18 -12.58 67.12
N GLU A 94 4.34 -12.45 67.82
CA GLU A 94 4.79 -13.09 69.12
C GLU A 94 4.96 -14.63 69.05
N ASN A 95 6.01 -15.34 69.51
CA ASN A 95 7.02 -15.13 70.56
C ASN A 95 8.12 -16.25 70.52
N LYS A 96 9.29 -15.95 71.14
CA LYS A 96 10.25 -16.81 71.91
C LYS A 96 11.30 -17.78 71.30
N ASP A 97 12.58 -17.47 71.62
CA ASP A 97 13.67 -18.21 72.34
C ASP A 97 13.93 -19.72 72.01
N GLU A 98 15.15 -20.30 71.97
CA GLU A 98 16.51 -19.92 72.42
C GLU A 98 17.56 -20.91 71.84
N ASN A 99 18.82 -20.44 71.73
CA ASN A 99 20.13 -21.12 71.87
C ASN A 99 20.85 -21.93 70.74
N LYS A 100 21.99 -21.33 70.33
CA LYS A 100 23.38 -21.84 70.19
C LYS A 100 23.71 -23.02 69.26
N ASP A 101 24.50 -22.77 68.20
CA ASP A 101 25.96 -22.94 68.30
C ASP A 101 26.74 -22.17 67.21
N GLU A 102 27.97 -21.81 67.55
CA GLU A 102 28.96 -20.98 66.82
C GLU A 102 29.49 -21.63 65.53
N ASN A 103 29.66 -20.88 64.43
CA ASN A 103 30.99 -20.38 63.97
C ASN A 103 30.97 -19.81 62.54
N LYS A 104 31.80 -18.78 62.36
CA LYS A 104 32.32 -18.13 61.13
C LYS A 104 31.48 -17.03 60.47
N ASP A 105 31.78 -15.82 60.94
CA ASP A 105 31.85 -14.59 60.15
C ASP A 105 32.58 -14.83 58.81
N GLU A 106 31.94 -14.51 57.69
CA GLU A 106 32.40 -13.37 56.89
C GLU A 106 31.26 -12.85 56.02
N GLN A 107 31.02 -11.57 56.22
CA GLN A 107 29.95 -10.76 55.69
C GLN A 107 30.45 -10.14 54.38
N GLU A 108 29.96 -10.61 53.24
CA GLU A 108 29.87 -9.76 52.06
C GLU A 108 28.67 -10.14 51.20
N LYS A 109 27.58 -9.41 51.45
CA LYS A 109 26.52 -9.18 50.48
C LYS A 109 27.16 -8.53 49.25
N THR A 110 27.32 -9.28 48.17
CA THR A 110 27.42 -8.68 46.84
C THR A 110 26.23 -9.13 46.01
N ASP A 111 25.26 -8.22 46.00
CA ASP A 111 24.29 -7.95 44.96
C ASP A 111 24.17 -8.97 43.83
N LYS A 112 23.00 -9.63 43.81
CA LYS A 112 22.32 -10.01 42.57
C LYS A 112 21.96 -8.72 41.80
N SER A 113 22.96 -8.07 41.22
CA SER A 113 22.75 -7.14 40.12
C SER A 113 22.47 -7.98 38.88
N LYS A 114 21.25 -8.53 38.79
CA LYS A 114 20.60 -8.74 37.50
C LYS A 114 20.35 -7.35 36.92
N THR A 115 21.39 -6.73 36.40
CA THR A 115 21.22 -5.72 35.37
C THR A 115 20.78 -6.50 34.14
N GLU A 116 19.48 -6.70 34.00
CA GLU A 116 18.89 -6.78 32.67
C GLU A 116 19.23 -5.44 32.00
N LYS A 117 20.42 -5.37 31.39
CA LYS A 117 20.64 -4.45 30.29
C LYS A 117 19.65 -4.94 29.25
N GLU A 118 18.51 -4.27 29.15
CA GLU A 118 17.69 -4.32 27.94
C GLU A 118 18.65 -4.20 26.78
N ALA A 119 18.80 -5.29 26.02
CA ALA A 119 19.66 -5.32 24.87
C ALA A 119 19.07 -4.32 23.89
N MET A 120 19.70 -3.15 23.81
CA MET A 120 19.29 -2.10 22.90
C MET A 120 19.32 -2.69 21.49
N ILE A 121 18.17 -2.71 20.83
CA ILE A 121 18.03 -3.18 19.44
C ILE A 121 19.08 -2.49 18.58
N THR A 122 19.73 -3.27 17.74
CA THR A 122 20.65 -2.78 16.72
C THR A 122 19.91 -2.41 15.44
N LYS A 123 20.52 -1.58 14.59
CA LYS A 123 20.00 -1.27 13.24
C LYS A 123 19.68 -2.53 12.45
N ASP A 124 20.60 -3.49 12.48
CA ASP A 124 20.49 -4.73 11.71
C ASP A 124 19.31 -5.59 12.20
N GLU A 125 19.08 -5.65 13.51
CA GLU A 125 17.93 -6.36 14.09
C GLU A 125 16.60 -5.70 13.72
N GLU A 126 16.54 -4.37 13.69
CA GLU A 126 15.32 -3.67 13.25
C GLU A 126 15.05 -3.89 11.76
N ILE A 127 16.06 -3.73 10.92
CA ILE A 127 15.96 -3.99 9.48
C ILE A 127 15.52 -5.43 9.23
N LEU A 128 16.06 -6.41 9.97
CA LEU A 128 15.67 -7.81 9.87
C LEU A 128 14.19 -8.03 10.22
N LYS A 129 13.65 -7.34 11.23
CA LYS A 129 12.22 -7.40 11.59
C LYS A 129 11.34 -6.82 10.48
N ILE A 130 11.77 -5.73 9.85
CA ILE A 130 11.06 -5.15 8.70
C ILE A 130 11.06 -6.15 7.54
N TRP A 131 12.21 -6.76 7.20
CA TRP A 131 12.28 -7.76 6.14
C TRP A 131 11.40 -8.98 6.39
N LYS A 132 11.33 -9.48 7.63
CA LYS A 132 10.41 -10.58 7.97
C LYS A 132 8.95 -10.20 7.71
N THR A 133 8.57 -8.98 8.10
CA THR A 133 7.22 -8.46 7.84
C THR A 133 6.95 -8.31 6.35
N VAL A 134 7.95 -7.91 5.59
CA VAL A 134 7.89 -7.78 4.12
C VAL A 134 7.71 -9.16 3.46
N ASP A 135 8.39 -10.20 3.94
CA ASP A 135 8.25 -11.57 3.42
C ASP A 135 6.82 -12.11 3.65
N ASP A 136 6.24 -11.88 4.83
CA ASP A 136 4.86 -12.29 5.10
C ASP A 136 3.85 -11.54 4.19
N LYS A 137 4.13 -10.26 3.89
CA LYS A 137 3.28 -9.44 3.02
C LYS A 137 3.38 -9.87 1.56
N ILE A 138 4.57 -10.21 1.04
CA ILE A 138 4.68 -10.64 -0.36
C ILE A 138 3.88 -11.92 -0.59
N GLU A 139 3.91 -12.87 0.35
CA GLU A 139 3.09 -14.08 0.28
C GLU A 139 1.58 -13.74 0.25
N LYS A 140 1.15 -12.82 1.13
CA LYS A 140 -0.25 -12.38 1.16
C LYS A 140 -0.69 -11.72 -0.15
N ILE A 141 0.15 -10.87 -0.75
CA ILE A 141 -0.14 -10.21 -2.03
C ILE A 141 -0.43 -11.24 -3.12
N HIS A 142 0.38 -12.30 -3.24
CA HIS A 142 0.15 -13.39 -4.20
C HIS A 142 -1.17 -14.12 -3.95
N LYS A 143 -1.51 -14.39 -2.68
CA LYS A 143 -2.78 -15.03 -2.30
C LYS A 143 -3.98 -14.15 -2.67
N ASP A 144 -3.91 -12.86 -2.35
CA ASP A 144 -4.99 -11.91 -2.65
C ASP A 144 -5.17 -11.70 -4.16
N TRP A 145 -4.06 -11.64 -4.91
CA TRP A 145 -4.11 -11.60 -6.37
C TRP A 145 -4.78 -12.85 -6.93
N ASN A 146 -4.39 -14.04 -6.48
CA ASN A 146 -5.01 -15.29 -6.93
C ASN A 146 -6.52 -15.34 -6.62
N ASN A 147 -6.92 -14.82 -5.46
CA ASN A 147 -8.33 -14.72 -5.09
C ASN A 147 -9.10 -13.74 -6.00
N TYR A 148 -8.47 -12.66 -6.42
CA TYR A 148 -9.07 -11.66 -7.31
C TYR A 148 -9.07 -12.07 -8.80
N GLU A 149 -8.02 -12.74 -9.29
CA GLU A 149 -7.77 -12.94 -10.72
C GLU A 149 -8.99 -13.51 -11.46
N SER A 150 -9.65 -14.53 -10.89
CA SER A 150 -10.87 -15.13 -11.45
C SER A 150 -12.02 -14.13 -11.60
N GLU A 151 -12.18 -13.22 -10.64
CA GLU A 151 -13.18 -12.15 -10.70
C GLU A 151 -12.81 -11.11 -11.76
N GLY A 152 -11.55 -10.67 -11.80
CA GLY A 152 -11.05 -9.75 -12.82
C GLY A 152 -11.26 -10.28 -14.24
N MET A 153 -11.03 -11.57 -14.47
CA MET A 153 -11.28 -12.21 -15.76
C MET A 153 -12.77 -12.20 -16.14
N LYS A 154 -13.68 -12.45 -15.18
CA LYS A 154 -15.14 -12.33 -15.41
C LYS A 154 -15.56 -10.89 -15.69
N LYS A 155 -14.83 -9.91 -15.17
CA LYS A 155 -14.99 -8.48 -15.43
C LYS A 155 -14.44 -8.00 -16.78
N GLY A 156 -13.80 -8.89 -17.54
CA GLY A 156 -13.27 -8.57 -18.87
C GLY A 156 -11.78 -8.21 -18.88
N ALA A 157 -11.03 -8.51 -17.81
CA ALA A 157 -9.58 -8.42 -17.87
C ALA A 157 -9.01 -9.35 -18.97
N SER A 158 -8.05 -8.86 -19.74
CA SER A 158 -7.39 -9.67 -20.75
C SER A 158 -6.31 -10.56 -20.11
N ALA A 159 -6.09 -11.74 -20.70
CA ALA A 159 -5.02 -12.64 -20.27
C ALA A 159 -3.63 -11.98 -20.35
N GLU A 160 -3.43 -11.08 -21.31
CA GLU A 160 -2.20 -10.29 -21.45
C GLU A 160 -1.98 -9.39 -20.23
N LYS A 161 -3.00 -8.62 -19.81
CA LYS A 161 -2.88 -7.75 -18.62
C LYS A 161 -2.67 -8.53 -17.33
N SER A 162 -3.31 -9.70 -17.19
CA SER A 162 -3.05 -10.61 -16.08
C SER A 162 -1.62 -11.16 -16.11
N LYS A 163 -1.08 -11.47 -17.30
CA LYS A 163 0.30 -11.92 -17.46
C LYS A 163 1.29 -10.80 -17.12
N ASP A 164 1.05 -9.58 -17.57
CA ASP A 164 1.90 -8.41 -17.29
C ASP A 164 2.02 -8.16 -15.79
N LEU A 165 0.90 -8.11 -15.07
CA LEU A 165 0.90 -7.91 -13.62
C LEU A 165 1.64 -9.04 -12.89
N LYS A 166 1.39 -10.31 -13.25
CA LYS A 166 2.09 -11.45 -12.65
C LYS A 166 3.59 -11.42 -12.93
N GLY A 167 3.99 -10.97 -14.11
CA GLY A 167 5.39 -10.74 -14.46
C GLY A 167 6.05 -9.75 -13.52
N ASN A 168 5.44 -8.57 -13.34
CA ASN A 168 5.95 -7.54 -12.44
C ASN A 168 5.96 -8.01 -10.98
N LEU A 169 4.91 -8.69 -10.52
CA LEU A 169 4.83 -9.22 -9.15
C LEU A 169 5.93 -10.26 -8.85
N ASN A 170 6.29 -11.08 -9.85
CA ASN A 170 7.40 -12.03 -9.73
C ASN A 170 8.76 -11.33 -9.67
N LEU A 171 8.97 -10.28 -10.46
CA LEU A 171 10.19 -9.46 -10.38
C LEU A 171 10.29 -8.79 -9.00
N PHE A 172 9.20 -8.19 -8.54
CA PHE A 172 9.12 -7.60 -7.21
C PHE A 172 9.46 -8.60 -6.11
N THR A 173 8.92 -9.82 -6.19
CA THR A 173 9.22 -10.89 -5.22
C THR A 173 10.70 -11.25 -5.21
N ARG A 174 11.35 -11.36 -6.37
CA ARG A 174 12.80 -11.63 -6.47
C ARG A 174 13.64 -10.49 -5.91
N ALA A 175 13.25 -9.24 -6.13
CA ALA A 175 13.94 -8.10 -5.54
C ALA A 175 13.89 -8.14 -4.01
N ILE A 176 12.74 -8.51 -3.44
CA ILE A 176 12.56 -8.72 -2.00
C ILE A 176 13.40 -9.89 -1.48
N GLU A 177 13.41 -11.03 -2.18
CA GLU A 177 14.23 -12.20 -1.84
C GLU A 177 15.73 -11.83 -1.78
N ASN A 178 16.19 -11.04 -2.76
CA ASN A 178 17.57 -10.58 -2.85
C ASN A 178 17.91 -9.43 -1.89
N ARG A 179 16.93 -8.93 -1.13
CA ARG A 179 17.07 -7.75 -0.25
C ARG A 179 17.55 -6.50 -1.00
N ASP A 180 17.25 -6.40 -2.29
CA ASP A 180 17.61 -5.25 -3.12
C ASP A 180 16.51 -4.19 -3.02
N MET A 181 16.74 -3.18 -2.17
CA MET A 181 15.75 -2.13 -1.94
C MET A 181 15.45 -1.30 -3.18
N VAL A 182 16.46 -1.03 -4.02
CA VAL A 182 16.29 -0.17 -5.20
C VAL A 182 15.43 -0.89 -6.23
N LEU A 183 15.74 -2.16 -6.50
CA LEU A 183 14.91 -2.99 -7.36
C LEU A 183 13.53 -3.25 -6.76
N ALA A 184 13.43 -3.43 -5.44
CA ALA A 184 12.14 -3.61 -4.78
C ALA A 184 11.24 -2.39 -4.94
N MET A 185 11.78 -1.17 -4.79
CA MET A 185 11.05 0.07 -5.06
C MET A 185 10.64 0.16 -6.53
N ASP A 186 11.56 -0.13 -7.45
CA ASP A 186 11.33 -0.08 -8.89
C ASP A 186 10.23 -1.06 -9.32
N ASP A 187 10.42 -2.35 -9.08
CA ASP A 187 9.51 -3.43 -9.48
C ASP A 187 8.17 -3.37 -8.73
N GLY A 188 8.16 -2.99 -7.45
CA GLY A 188 6.93 -2.80 -6.69
C GLY A 188 6.09 -1.64 -7.26
N SER A 189 6.73 -0.53 -7.63
CA SER A 189 6.04 0.60 -8.27
C SER A 189 5.48 0.22 -9.66
N LYS A 190 6.23 -0.55 -10.46
CA LYS A 190 5.76 -1.10 -11.74
C LYS A 190 4.59 -2.05 -11.55
N THR A 191 4.61 -2.85 -10.48
CA THR A 191 3.50 -3.74 -10.12
C THR A 191 2.22 -2.93 -9.84
N LEU A 192 2.29 -1.84 -9.08
CA LEU A 192 1.16 -0.91 -8.89
C LEU A 192 0.66 -0.33 -10.22
N SER A 193 1.57 0.07 -11.10
CA SER A 193 1.22 0.59 -12.42
C SER A 193 0.45 -0.45 -13.25
N SER A 194 0.91 -1.70 -13.30
CA SER A 194 0.17 -2.77 -13.97
C SER A 194 -1.17 -3.11 -13.29
N LEU A 195 -1.24 -2.98 -11.96
CA LEU A 195 -2.47 -3.23 -11.19
C LEU A 195 -3.55 -2.19 -11.49
N SER A 196 -3.17 -0.96 -11.85
CA SER A 196 -4.11 0.13 -12.15
C SER A 196 -5.15 -0.22 -13.21
N TYR A 197 -4.78 -1.06 -14.18
CA TYR A 197 -5.69 -1.55 -15.22
C TYR A 197 -6.91 -2.27 -14.64
N PHE A 198 -6.72 -3.06 -13.59
CA PHE A 198 -7.79 -3.84 -12.97
C PHE A 198 -8.76 -2.95 -12.20
N PHE A 199 -8.28 -1.86 -11.61
CA PHE A 199 -9.15 -0.86 -10.99
C PHE A 199 -9.98 -0.08 -12.02
N ASP A 200 -9.48 0.13 -13.24
CA ASP A 200 -10.26 0.82 -14.29
C ASP A 200 -11.47 0.00 -14.77
N LEU A 201 -11.56 -1.29 -14.43
CA LEU A 201 -12.76 -2.11 -14.65
C LEU A 201 -13.94 -1.69 -13.77
N TYR A 202 -13.70 -0.78 -12.81
CA TYR A 202 -14.64 -0.28 -11.80
C TYR A 202 -14.84 1.23 -12.00
N ARG A 203 -16.09 1.66 -12.31
CA ARG A 203 -16.37 3.02 -12.83
C ARG A 203 -16.00 4.17 -11.88
N ASP A 204 -16.26 4.01 -10.59
CA ASP A 204 -16.14 5.09 -9.60
C ASP A 204 -14.99 4.86 -8.64
N GLU A 205 -13.95 4.22 -9.17
CA GLU A 205 -12.77 3.82 -8.43
C GLU A 205 -11.60 4.77 -8.71
N THR A 206 -11.01 5.32 -7.65
CA THR A 206 -9.87 6.24 -7.73
C THR A 206 -8.55 5.51 -7.57
N TYR A 207 -8.56 4.27 -7.04
CA TYR A 207 -7.35 3.48 -6.79
C TYR A 207 -6.47 3.31 -8.04
N GLY A 208 -7.06 3.11 -9.22
CA GLY A 208 -6.27 2.95 -10.45
C GLY A 208 -5.41 4.17 -10.77
N ASP A 209 -5.99 5.37 -10.69
CA ASP A 209 -5.27 6.62 -10.93
C ASP A 209 -4.28 6.92 -9.79
N LEU A 210 -4.64 6.66 -8.55
CA LEU A 210 -3.74 6.79 -7.41
C LEU A 210 -2.56 5.80 -7.48
N SER A 211 -2.73 4.59 -8.01
CA SER A 211 -1.63 3.64 -8.26
C SER A 211 -0.67 4.14 -9.34
N ARG A 212 -1.17 4.82 -10.38
CA ARG A 212 -0.32 5.44 -11.40
C ARG A 212 0.46 6.62 -10.86
N ILE A 213 -0.15 7.43 -9.99
CA ILE A 213 0.56 8.53 -9.31
C ILE A 213 1.67 7.98 -8.43
N ARG A 214 1.42 6.93 -7.63
CA ARG A 214 2.48 6.27 -6.85
C ARG A 214 3.63 5.77 -7.71
N TYR A 215 3.31 5.12 -8.82
CA TYR A 215 4.31 4.68 -9.78
C TYR A 215 5.19 5.85 -10.25
N ALA A 216 4.57 6.93 -10.74
CA ALA A 216 5.29 8.11 -11.20
C ALA A 216 6.18 8.72 -10.10
N VAL A 217 5.68 8.79 -8.86
CA VAL A 217 6.41 9.35 -7.71
C VAL A 217 7.63 8.52 -7.33
N TYR A 218 7.50 7.19 -7.23
CA TYR A 218 8.64 6.32 -6.97
C TYR A 218 9.65 6.34 -8.11
N GLN A 219 9.18 6.28 -9.36
CA GLN A 219 10.07 6.32 -10.52
C GLN A 219 10.78 7.67 -10.65
N ALA A 220 10.11 8.79 -10.35
CA ALA A 220 10.73 10.10 -10.35
C ALA A 220 11.81 10.19 -9.28
N TYR A 221 11.53 9.69 -8.08
CA TYR A 221 12.52 9.60 -7.00
C TYR A 221 13.75 8.77 -7.41
N LEU A 222 13.55 7.59 -7.99
CA LEU A 222 14.63 6.71 -8.44
C LEU A 222 15.43 7.33 -9.60
N ASN A 223 14.76 7.97 -10.56
CA ASN A 223 15.42 8.66 -11.67
C ASN A 223 16.23 9.86 -11.18
N ALA A 224 15.70 10.67 -10.24
CA ALA A 224 16.43 11.77 -9.65
C ALA A 224 17.70 11.29 -8.93
N LYS A 225 17.61 10.21 -8.13
CA LYS A 225 18.79 9.56 -7.51
C LYS A 225 19.79 9.03 -8.53
N GLY A 226 19.32 8.61 -9.71
CA GLY A 226 20.16 8.16 -10.82
C GLY A 226 20.67 9.29 -11.73
N ASN A 227 20.58 10.56 -11.30
CA ASN A 227 20.94 11.74 -12.09
C ASN A 227 20.15 11.92 -13.40
N ASN A 228 18.97 11.29 -13.50
CA ASN A 228 18.06 11.42 -14.64
C ASN A 228 16.88 12.36 -14.31
N VAL A 229 17.21 13.58 -13.91
CA VAL A 229 16.24 14.60 -13.46
C VAL A 229 15.18 14.90 -14.53
N LYS A 230 15.56 14.91 -15.81
CA LYS A 230 14.63 15.18 -16.91
C LYS A 230 13.53 14.12 -17.01
N GLU A 231 13.87 12.84 -16.84
CA GLU A 231 12.87 11.77 -16.84
C GLU A 231 12.02 11.83 -15.57
N ALA A 232 12.62 12.19 -14.42
CA ALA A 232 11.87 12.38 -13.19
C ALA A 232 10.78 13.46 -13.33
N ASP A 233 11.11 14.61 -13.92
CA ASP A 233 10.15 15.69 -14.15
C ASP A 233 9.03 15.25 -15.09
N LYS A 234 9.38 14.60 -16.21
CA LYS A 234 8.41 14.05 -17.18
C LYS A 234 7.47 13.04 -16.53
N LEU A 235 7.97 12.16 -15.66
CA LEU A 235 7.13 11.21 -14.93
C LEU A 235 6.10 11.93 -14.06
N LEU A 236 6.52 12.98 -13.33
CA LEU A 236 5.61 13.77 -12.49
C LEU A 236 4.59 14.56 -13.32
N GLU A 237 4.95 15.06 -14.51
CA GLU A 237 4.00 15.70 -15.45
C GLU A 237 2.85 14.77 -15.83
N THR A 238 3.11 13.47 -16.03
CA THR A 238 2.04 12.51 -16.38
C THR A 238 0.94 12.41 -15.31
N THR A 239 1.21 12.84 -14.07
CA THR A 239 0.24 12.78 -12.99
C THR A 239 -0.90 13.79 -13.11
N GLU A 240 -0.73 14.86 -13.88
CA GLU A 240 -1.73 15.92 -14.07
C GLU A 240 -3.03 15.37 -14.68
N GLU A 241 -2.91 14.42 -15.62
CA GLU A 241 -4.04 13.71 -16.19
C GLU A 241 -4.77 12.87 -15.14
N TYR A 242 -4.03 12.12 -14.31
CA TYR A 242 -4.60 11.27 -13.26
C TYR A 242 -5.32 12.11 -12.19
N ILE A 243 -4.75 13.25 -11.79
CA ILE A 243 -5.41 14.20 -10.89
C ILE A 243 -6.73 14.68 -11.48
N THR A 244 -6.75 15.01 -12.77
CA THR A 244 -7.97 15.44 -13.47
C THR A 244 -9.04 14.34 -13.49
N ARG A 245 -8.65 13.11 -13.79
CA ARG A 245 -9.55 11.95 -13.78
C ARG A 245 -10.10 11.67 -12.37
N ILE A 246 -9.27 11.75 -11.34
CA ILE A 246 -9.72 11.59 -9.94
C ILE A 246 -10.72 12.70 -9.60
N ARG A 247 -10.44 13.96 -9.94
CA ARG A 247 -11.36 15.08 -9.68
C ARG A 247 -12.74 14.83 -10.28
N GLN A 248 -12.80 14.32 -11.52
CA GLN A 248 -14.07 13.95 -12.16
C GLN A 248 -14.83 12.86 -11.41
N LYS A 249 -14.12 11.85 -10.87
CA LYS A 249 -14.70 10.75 -10.09
C LYS A 249 -15.18 11.18 -8.70
N LEU A 250 -14.54 12.18 -8.09
CA LEU A 250 -14.92 12.70 -6.77
C LEU A 250 -16.17 13.61 -6.80
N GLY A 251 -16.53 14.15 -7.98
CA GLY A 251 -17.72 15.01 -8.12
C GLY A 251 -17.59 16.31 -7.33
N GLU A 252 -18.56 16.60 -6.47
CA GLU A 252 -18.65 17.86 -5.67
C GLU A 252 -18.23 17.69 -4.20
N ASP A 253 -17.66 16.54 -3.82
CA ASP A 253 -17.20 16.31 -2.44
C ASP A 253 -16.04 17.26 -2.10
N LYS A 254 -16.34 18.31 -1.34
CA LYS A 254 -15.41 19.38 -0.98
C LYS A 254 -14.20 18.87 -0.19
N ASP A 255 -14.38 17.90 0.69
CA ASP A 255 -13.28 17.41 1.55
C ASP A 255 -12.34 16.52 0.75
N SER A 256 -12.89 15.68 -0.12
CA SER A 256 -12.11 14.88 -1.07
C SER A 256 -11.38 15.77 -2.10
N ILE A 257 -12.04 16.80 -2.63
CA ILE A 257 -11.41 17.77 -3.55
C ILE A 257 -10.25 18.50 -2.85
N LYS A 258 -10.45 18.97 -1.62
CA LYS A 258 -9.39 19.63 -0.84
C LYS A 258 -8.18 18.70 -0.62
N SER A 259 -8.43 17.43 -0.37
CA SER A 259 -7.38 16.42 -0.22
C SER A 259 -6.65 16.15 -1.55
N LEU A 260 -7.38 16.16 -2.67
CA LEU A 260 -6.81 16.06 -4.01
C LEU A 260 -5.96 17.28 -4.38
N ASP A 261 -6.39 18.47 -4.00
CA ASP A 261 -5.63 19.70 -4.24
C ASP A 261 -4.30 19.69 -3.45
N LYS A 262 -4.31 19.20 -2.19
CA LYS A 262 -3.07 18.97 -1.42
C LYS A 262 -2.13 17.99 -2.12
N LEU A 263 -2.67 16.89 -2.64
CA LEU A 263 -1.89 15.92 -3.43
C LEU A 263 -1.25 16.60 -4.65
N SER A 264 -2.05 17.32 -5.44
CA SER A 264 -1.58 18.04 -6.63
C SER A 264 -0.47 19.05 -6.30
N LEU A 265 -0.63 19.83 -5.22
CA LEU A 265 0.38 20.78 -4.77
C LEU A 265 1.67 20.07 -4.35
N SER A 266 1.57 18.96 -3.60
CA SER A 266 2.76 18.20 -3.17
C SER A 266 3.54 17.59 -4.34
N ILE A 267 2.86 17.23 -5.43
CA ILE A 267 3.52 16.78 -6.66
C ILE A 267 4.26 17.94 -7.34
N GLY A 268 3.63 19.12 -7.45
CA GLY A 268 4.26 20.34 -7.97
C GLY A 268 5.50 20.73 -7.17
N ASP A 269 5.41 20.65 -5.84
CA ASP A 269 6.54 20.85 -4.93
C ASP A 269 7.71 19.88 -5.19
N MET A 270 7.40 18.61 -5.48
CA MET A 270 8.42 17.63 -5.83
C MET A 270 9.10 18.00 -7.14
N LYS A 271 8.33 18.36 -8.18
CA LYS A 271 8.87 18.83 -9.47
C LYS A 271 9.84 19.99 -9.28
N GLN A 272 9.44 21.00 -8.52
CA GLN A 272 10.28 22.15 -8.24
C GLN A 272 11.57 21.76 -7.51
N SER A 273 11.48 20.83 -6.55
CA SER A 273 12.64 20.38 -5.79
C SER A 273 13.67 19.57 -6.60
N LEU A 274 13.32 19.09 -7.79
CA LEU A 274 14.24 18.30 -8.62
C LEU A 274 15.49 19.08 -9.03
N THR A 275 15.44 20.42 -9.04
CA THR A 275 16.60 21.27 -9.35
C THR A 275 17.52 21.54 -8.15
N ASP A 276 17.09 21.20 -6.94
CA ASP A 276 17.78 21.58 -5.70
C ASP A 276 18.91 20.59 -5.29
N ASP A 277 19.20 19.59 -6.14
CA ASP A 277 20.22 18.54 -5.95
C ASP A 277 20.30 18.01 -4.51
N SER A 278 19.14 17.70 -3.92
CA SER A 278 19.03 17.30 -2.52
C SER A 278 18.20 16.03 -2.40
N MET A 279 18.89 14.89 -2.27
CA MET A 279 18.24 13.60 -2.09
C MET A 279 17.29 13.59 -0.89
N LYS A 280 17.68 14.24 0.21
CA LYS A 280 16.83 14.34 1.41
C LYS A 280 15.55 15.13 1.13
N LEU A 281 15.64 16.19 0.33
CA LEU A 281 14.47 16.95 -0.08
C LEU A 281 13.53 16.09 -0.94
N TRP A 282 14.08 15.36 -1.92
CA TRP A 282 13.30 14.47 -2.77
C TRP A 282 12.59 13.36 -1.98
N GLU A 283 13.25 12.79 -0.96
CA GLU A 283 12.62 11.83 -0.03
C GLU A 283 11.44 12.44 0.72
N ILE A 284 11.62 13.64 1.29
CA ILE A 284 10.56 14.33 2.02
C ILE A 284 9.37 14.59 1.10
N LYS A 285 9.62 15.07 -0.13
CA LYS A 285 8.57 15.35 -1.11
C LYS A 285 7.84 14.07 -1.53
N ARG A 286 8.57 12.98 -1.81
CA ARG A 286 7.99 11.64 -2.06
C ARG A 286 7.08 11.22 -0.91
N ASP A 287 7.56 11.27 0.32
CA ASP A 287 6.84 10.80 1.50
C ASP A 287 5.56 11.61 1.75
N ILE A 288 5.60 12.93 1.57
CA ILE A 288 4.42 13.81 1.66
C ILE A 288 3.36 13.42 0.62
N ILE A 289 3.78 13.17 -0.62
CA ILE A 289 2.86 12.76 -1.68
C ILE A 289 2.20 11.42 -1.33
N LEU A 290 2.99 10.44 -0.90
CA LEU A 290 2.47 9.12 -0.53
C LEU A 290 1.50 9.18 0.65
N GLU A 291 1.72 10.07 1.62
CA GLU A 291 0.80 10.29 2.73
C GLU A 291 -0.50 10.98 2.27
N ASN A 292 -0.42 11.99 1.39
CA ASN A 292 -1.61 12.62 0.80
C ASN A 292 -2.45 11.62 0.01
N ILE A 293 -1.82 10.68 -0.70
CA ILE A 293 -2.51 9.59 -1.40
C ILE A 293 -3.26 8.69 -0.42
N LYS A 294 -2.65 8.30 0.71
CA LYS A 294 -3.32 7.50 1.74
C LYS A 294 -4.53 8.21 2.33
N GLN A 295 -4.46 9.52 2.52
CA GLN A 295 -5.58 10.32 3.04
C GLN A 295 -6.78 10.32 2.10
N LEU A 296 -6.55 10.30 0.78
CA LEU A 296 -7.61 10.22 -0.24
C LEU A 296 -8.31 8.86 -0.34
N GLN A 297 -7.76 7.82 0.29
CA GLN A 297 -8.31 6.46 0.25
C GLN A 297 -9.01 6.05 1.54
N LYS A 298 -9.05 6.94 2.54
CA LYS A 298 -9.83 6.78 3.78
C LYS A 298 -11.29 7.08 3.52
#